data_AF-A0A484RKC6-F1
#
_entry.id   AF-A0A484RKC6-F1
#
_cell.length_a   1.000
_cell.length_b   1.000
_cell.length_c   1.000
_cell.angle_alpha   90.00
_cell.angle_beta   90.00
_cell.angle_gamma   90.00
#
_symmetry.space_group_name_H-M   'P 1'
#
loop_
_entity.id
_entity.type
_entity.pdbx_description
1 polymer ?
#
loop_
_entity_poly.entity_id
_entity_poly.type
_entity_poly.pdbx_seq_one_letter_code
_entity_poly.pdbx_strand_id
1 'polypeptide(L)'
;MHAVTRLLTASQLPGVVEVVPAFTTVAVHYQPRAFPREAGPASEQLTAQLWRLLEQDLAEDARTGRVIEIPACYGGEFGPDLEPVARHCGLAVEEVIALHSQAPFMIYAFFFTPGQPFAGPLDPRLQIGRRATPRTRVEAGTISIANGLTAINQTASPNGWNVIARTPLGLFDPQAQPPARLRLEDRIHFRPVTPEEYRDLQEARA
;
A
#
# COMPACT_ATOMS: atom_id res chain seq x y z
N MET A 1 -8.87 -2.51 -10.82
CA MET A 1 -7.88 -1.40 -10.83
C MET A 1 -6.53 -1.81 -11.38
N HIS A 2 -5.86 -2.85 -10.87
CA HIS A 2 -4.53 -3.24 -11.38
C HIS A 2 -4.52 -3.54 -12.89
N ALA A 3 -5.48 -4.32 -13.40
CA ALA A 3 -5.61 -4.59 -14.83
C ALA A 3 -5.77 -3.30 -15.67
N VAL A 4 -6.57 -2.34 -15.20
CA VAL A 4 -6.71 -1.01 -15.84
C VAL A 4 -5.39 -0.25 -15.83
N THR A 5 -4.71 -0.17 -14.68
CA THR A 5 -3.41 0.51 -14.56
C THR A 5 -2.36 -0.12 -15.46
N ARG A 6 -2.34 -1.45 -15.57
CA ARG A 6 -1.46 -2.20 -16.46
C ARG A 6 -1.77 -1.87 -17.92
N LEU A 7 -3.03 -1.93 -18.32
CA LEU A 7 -3.48 -1.58 -19.68
C LEU A 7 -3.06 -0.15 -20.04
N LEU A 8 -3.36 0.83 -19.19
CA LEU A 8 -3.05 2.23 -19.45
C LEU A 8 -1.54 2.49 -19.52
N THR A 9 -0.76 1.89 -18.60
CA THR A 9 0.70 1.99 -18.61
C THR A 9 1.31 1.35 -19.86
N ALA A 10 0.84 0.16 -20.24
CA ALA A 10 1.33 -0.57 -21.41
C ALA A 10 0.93 0.08 -22.74
N SER A 11 -0.18 0.83 -22.77
CA SER A 11 -0.67 1.51 -23.98
C SER A 11 0.20 2.69 -24.40
N GLN A 12 1.06 3.21 -23.50
CA GLN A 12 1.99 4.32 -23.76
C GLN A 12 1.34 5.48 -24.53
N LEU A 13 0.14 5.89 -24.09
CA LEU A 13 -0.65 6.91 -24.78
C LEU A 13 0.16 8.21 -24.95
N PRO A 14 0.16 8.82 -26.15
CA PRO A 14 0.87 10.07 -26.39
C PRO A 14 0.48 11.16 -25.40
N GLY A 15 1.48 11.81 -24.82
CA GLY A 15 1.28 12.89 -23.85
C GLY A 15 0.95 12.44 -22.43
N VAL A 16 0.65 11.16 -22.17
CA VAL A 16 0.52 10.63 -20.80
C VAL A 16 1.91 10.52 -20.18
N VAL A 17 2.07 11.14 -19.01
CA VAL A 17 3.32 11.17 -18.24
C VAL A 17 3.32 10.10 -17.16
N GLU A 18 2.17 9.91 -16.51
CA GLU A 18 2.07 9.05 -15.34
C GLU A 18 0.66 8.48 -15.20
N VAL A 19 0.59 7.24 -14.74
CA VAL A 19 -0.65 6.52 -14.43
C VAL A 19 -0.56 6.09 -12.97
N VAL A 20 -1.35 6.70 -12.10
CA VAL A 20 -1.28 6.50 -10.65
C VAL A 20 -2.54 5.76 -10.18
N PRO A 21 -2.44 4.46 -9.80
CA PRO A 21 -3.57 3.74 -9.23
C PRO A 21 -3.89 4.25 -7.82
N ALA A 22 -5.17 4.21 -7.50
CA ALA A 22 -5.71 4.22 -6.15
C ALA A 22 -6.61 2.99 -5.95
N PHE A 23 -7.29 2.95 -4.80
CA PHE A 23 -8.14 1.81 -4.42
C PHE A 23 -9.21 1.48 -5.47
N THR A 24 -9.92 2.49 -5.97
CA THR A 24 -11.04 2.34 -6.92
C THR A 24 -10.95 3.29 -8.12
N THR A 25 -9.88 4.09 -8.22
CA THR A 25 -9.67 5.08 -9.28
C THR A 25 -8.26 4.98 -9.84
N VAL A 26 -8.05 5.45 -11.07
CA VAL A 26 -6.72 5.69 -11.63
C VAL A 26 -6.64 7.16 -12.01
N ALA A 27 -5.62 7.87 -11.54
CA ALA A 27 -5.30 9.19 -12.03
C ALA A 27 -4.35 9.08 -13.23
N VAL A 28 -4.63 9.83 -14.29
CA VAL A 28 -3.79 9.92 -15.49
C VAL A 28 -3.26 11.34 -15.59
N HIS A 29 -1.95 11.51 -15.42
CA HIS A 29 -1.28 12.80 -15.60
C HIS A 29 -0.79 12.88 -17.04
N TYR A 30 -1.07 13.99 -17.72
CA TYR A 30 -0.73 14.18 -19.12
C TYR A 30 -0.29 15.62 -19.41
N GLN A 31 0.40 15.81 -20.54
CA GLN A 31 0.84 17.11 -21.05
C GLN A 31 -0.13 17.60 -22.12
N PRO A 32 -0.94 18.64 -21.86
CA PRO A 32 -1.91 19.14 -22.84
C PRO A 32 -1.27 19.58 -24.17
N ARG A 33 0.00 19.99 -24.15
CA ARG A 33 0.75 20.42 -25.35
C ARG A 33 1.06 19.29 -26.33
N ALA A 34 0.96 18.04 -25.91
CA ALA A 34 1.15 16.87 -26.77
C ALA A 34 -0.06 16.59 -27.68
N PHE A 35 -1.17 17.31 -27.47
CA PHE A 35 -2.42 17.12 -28.22
C PHE A 35 -2.61 18.26 -29.23
N PRO A 36 -3.03 17.96 -30.48
CA PRO A 36 -3.35 18.97 -31.48
C PRO A 36 -4.44 19.92 -30.99
N ARG A 37 -4.25 21.24 -31.14
CA ARG A 37 -5.21 22.24 -30.63
C ARG A 37 -6.47 22.33 -31.50
N GLU A 38 -6.31 22.09 -32.79
CA GLU A 38 -7.35 22.09 -33.81
C GLU A 38 -8.35 20.93 -33.64
N ALA A 39 -7.96 19.86 -32.94
CA ALA A 39 -8.79 18.70 -32.67
C ALA A 39 -9.63 18.83 -31.37
N GLY A 40 -9.69 20.04 -30.78
CA GLY A 40 -10.45 20.34 -29.56
C GLY A 40 -9.62 20.26 -28.28
N PRO A 41 -10.25 20.35 -27.09
CA PRO A 41 -9.54 20.30 -25.81
C PRO A 41 -8.77 18.99 -25.61
N ALA A 42 -7.52 19.07 -25.14
CA ALA A 42 -6.67 17.91 -24.89
C ALA A 42 -7.32 16.89 -23.94
N SER A 43 -8.09 17.36 -22.95
CA SER A 43 -8.84 16.52 -22.02
C SER A 43 -9.89 15.65 -22.72
N GLU A 44 -10.61 16.19 -23.70
CA GLU A 44 -11.63 15.45 -24.45
C GLU A 44 -10.98 14.42 -25.36
N GLN A 45 -9.90 14.81 -26.04
CA GLN A 45 -9.11 13.91 -26.87
C GLN A 45 -8.56 12.72 -26.08
N LEU A 46 -7.93 12.98 -24.91
CA LEU A 46 -7.43 11.92 -24.04
C LEU A 46 -8.57 11.05 -23.50
N THR A 47 -9.67 11.66 -23.05
CA THR A 47 -10.84 10.92 -22.55
C THR A 47 -11.40 9.96 -23.60
N ALA A 48 -11.49 10.39 -24.86
CA ALA A 48 -11.92 9.54 -25.96
C ALA A 48 -10.95 8.37 -26.21
N GLN A 49 -9.64 8.60 -26.12
CA GLN A 49 -8.64 7.54 -26.23
C GLN A 49 -8.74 6.53 -25.07
N LEU A 50 -8.90 7.03 -23.84
CA LEU A 50 -9.07 6.19 -22.65
C LEU A 50 -10.34 5.33 -22.75
N TRP A 51 -11.47 5.89 -23.19
CA TRP A 51 -12.70 5.09 -23.36
C TRP A 51 -12.53 3.97 -24.37
N ARG A 52 -11.93 4.24 -25.54
CA ARG A 52 -11.66 3.20 -26.54
C ARG A 52 -10.77 2.07 -26.02
N LEU A 53 -9.81 2.38 -25.14
CA LEU A 53 -8.99 1.36 -24.51
C LEU A 53 -9.79 0.54 -23.50
N LEU A 54 -10.61 1.21 -22.69
CA LEU A 54 -11.41 0.57 -21.64
C LEU A 54 -12.60 -0.24 -22.17
N GLU A 55 -12.98 -0.05 -23.44
CA GLU A 55 -13.97 -0.87 -24.15
C GLU A 55 -13.45 -2.28 -24.48
N GLN A 56 -12.14 -2.52 -24.35
CA GLN A 56 -11.55 -3.85 -24.56
C GLN A 56 -11.81 -4.75 -23.36
N ASP A 57 -11.97 -6.06 -23.61
CA ASP A 57 -12.05 -7.04 -22.53
C ASP A 57 -10.74 -7.01 -21.74
N LEU A 58 -10.85 -6.58 -20.48
CA LEU A 58 -9.76 -6.68 -19.53
C LEU A 58 -9.60 -8.15 -19.17
N ALA A 59 -8.50 -8.76 -19.62
CA ALA A 59 -8.16 -10.10 -19.18
C ALA A 59 -8.19 -10.16 -17.64
N GLU A 60 -8.89 -11.16 -17.09
CA GLU A 60 -8.77 -11.45 -15.66
C GLU A 60 -7.32 -11.82 -15.38
N ASP A 61 -6.65 -10.97 -14.61
CA ASP A 61 -5.25 -11.17 -14.28
C ASP A 61 -5.09 -12.45 -13.48
N ALA A 62 -4.22 -13.35 -13.97
CA ALA A 62 -3.53 -14.25 -13.09
C ALA A 62 -2.84 -13.40 -12.01
N ARG A 63 -3.02 -13.72 -10.73
CA ARG A 63 -2.39 -13.00 -9.60
C ARG A 63 -0.86 -13.20 -9.66
N THR A 64 -0.19 -12.45 -10.53
CA THR A 64 1.21 -12.64 -10.95
C THR A 64 2.22 -12.00 -10.00
N GLY A 65 1.77 -11.12 -9.11
CA GLY A 65 2.65 -10.48 -8.13
C GLY A 65 3.16 -11.43 -7.06
N ARG A 66 4.38 -11.13 -6.59
CA ARG A 66 5.12 -11.96 -5.63
C ARG A 66 4.44 -11.89 -4.27
N VAL A 67 4.56 -12.96 -3.48
CA VAL A 67 4.28 -12.89 -2.05
C VAL A 67 5.58 -12.54 -1.34
N ILE A 68 5.62 -11.35 -0.75
CA ILE A 68 6.77 -10.85 0.01
C ILE A 68 6.46 -11.06 1.48
N GLU A 69 7.27 -11.88 2.14
CA GLU A 69 7.17 -12.08 3.58
C GLU A 69 7.79 -10.89 4.33
N ILE A 70 7.04 -10.32 5.28
CA ILE A 70 7.43 -9.17 6.08
C ILE A 70 7.44 -9.60 7.56
N PRO A 71 8.62 -9.74 8.19
CA PRO A 71 8.70 -9.96 9.63
C PRO A 71 8.02 -8.82 10.37
N ALA A 72 7.18 -9.13 11.35
CA ALA A 72 6.41 -8.16 12.11
C ALA A 72 6.45 -8.49 13.61
N CYS A 73 7.04 -7.62 14.41
CA CYS A 73 6.99 -7.72 15.86
C CYS A 73 5.74 -6.99 16.34
N TYR A 74 4.80 -7.74 16.93
CA TYR A 74 3.50 -7.24 17.36
C TYR A 74 3.50 -6.78 18.82
N GLY A 75 2.67 -5.78 19.13
CA GLY A 75 2.40 -5.36 20.51
C GLY A 75 3.53 -4.59 21.19
N GLY A 76 3.33 -4.26 22.46
CA GLY A 76 4.31 -3.53 23.27
C GLY A 76 4.77 -2.22 22.62
N GLU A 77 6.08 -1.97 22.59
CA GLU A 77 6.66 -0.77 21.98
C GLU A 77 6.55 -0.75 20.44
N PHE A 78 6.42 -1.92 19.81
CA PHE A 78 6.31 -2.06 18.36
C PHE A 78 4.87 -1.84 17.88
N GLY A 79 3.88 -2.16 18.72
CA GLY A 79 2.46 -2.12 18.44
C GLY A 79 1.61 -1.62 19.60
N PRO A 80 1.75 -0.35 20.04
CA PRO A 80 1.09 0.16 21.25
C PRO A 80 -0.43 0.25 21.16
N ASP A 81 -1.04 0.06 19.97
CA ASP A 81 -2.49 0.01 19.81
C ASP A 81 -3.03 -1.42 19.65
N LEU A 82 -2.21 -2.47 19.74
CA LEU A 82 -2.65 -3.84 19.54
C LEU A 82 -3.74 -4.26 20.55
N GLU A 83 -3.53 -4.00 21.84
CA GLU A 83 -4.50 -4.32 22.89
C GLU A 83 -5.76 -3.44 22.81
N PRO A 84 -5.69 -2.11 22.57
CA PRO A 84 -6.86 -1.31 22.22
C PRO A 84 -7.65 -1.82 21.01
N VAL A 85 -6.96 -2.24 19.93
CA VAL A 85 -7.58 -2.81 18.73
C VAL A 85 -8.32 -4.10 19.08
N ALA A 86 -7.66 -5.02 19.79
CA ALA A 86 -8.26 -6.29 20.20
C ALA A 86 -9.54 -6.06 21.02
N ARG A 87 -9.48 -5.15 22.01
CA ARG A 87 -10.66 -4.77 22.81
C ARG A 87 -11.78 -4.15 21.97
N HIS A 88 -11.45 -3.27 21.02
CA HIS A 88 -12.46 -2.64 20.15
C HIS A 88 -13.16 -3.67 19.27
N CYS A 89 -12.41 -4.62 18.72
CA CYS A 89 -12.92 -5.67 17.85
C CYS A 89 -13.58 -6.83 18.61
N GLY A 90 -13.50 -6.86 19.95
CA GLY A 90 -14.02 -7.97 20.76
C GLY A 90 -13.24 -9.27 20.59
N LEU A 91 -11.93 -9.16 20.36
CA LEU A 91 -11.02 -10.28 20.08
C LEU A 91 -9.92 -10.37 21.15
N ALA A 92 -9.33 -11.55 21.30
CA ALA A 92 -8.04 -11.70 21.96
C ALA A 92 -6.91 -11.10 21.11
N VAL A 93 -5.79 -10.73 21.75
CA VAL A 93 -4.63 -10.15 21.05
C VAL A 93 -4.07 -11.15 20.03
N GLU A 94 -4.00 -12.42 20.42
CA GLU A 94 -3.50 -13.52 19.60
C GLU A 94 -4.37 -13.72 18.35
N GLU A 95 -5.69 -13.51 18.47
CA GLU A 95 -6.61 -13.54 17.33
C GLU A 95 -6.34 -12.37 16.37
N VAL A 96 -6.08 -11.16 16.88
CA VAL A 96 -5.71 -10.02 16.01
C VAL A 96 -4.43 -10.32 15.23
N ILE A 97 -3.42 -10.87 15.90
CA ILE A 97 -2.15 -11.25 15.26
C ILE A 97 -2.40 -12.31 14.19
N ALA A 98 -3.16 -13.37 14.52
CA ALA A 98 -3.50 -14.44 13.59
C ALA A 98 -4.23 -13.90 12.35
N LEU A 99 -5.24 -13.06 12.54
CA LEU A 99 -6.01 -12.47 11.43
C LEU A 99 -5.17 -11.54 10.55
N HIS A 100 -4.22 -10.80 11.14
CA HIS A 100 -3.32 -9.92 10.41
C HIS A 100 -2.17 -10.67 9.72
N SER A 101 -1.89 -11.93 10.09
CA SER A 101 -0.77 -12.71 9.54
C SER A 101 -1.18 -13.95 8.74
N GLN A 102 -2.45 -14.38 8.78
CA GLN A 102 -2.88 -15.64 8.19
C GLN A 102 -2.77 -15.73 6.66
N ALA A 103 -2.80 -14.59 5.95
CA ALA A 103 -2.86 -14.56 4.50
C ALA A 103 -2.17 -13.32 3.91
N PRO A 104 -1.66 -13.40 2.66
CA PRO A 104 -1.08 -12.25 1.98
C PRO A 104 -2.13 -11.19 1.60
N PHE A 105 -1.82 -9.91 1.86
CA PHE A 105 -2.61 -8.76 1.43
C PHE A 105 -2.17 -8.23 0.09
N MET A 106 -3.11 -7.85 -0.77
CA MET A 106 -2.80 -7.20 -2.04
C MET A 106 -2.42 -5.74 -1.79
N ILE A 107 -1.29 -5.29 -2.34
CA ILE A 107 -0.95 -3.86 -2.35
C ILE A 107 -1.84 -3.17 -3.37
N TYR A 108 -2.65 -2.22 -2.93
CA TYR A 108 -3.54 -1.44 -3.79
C TYR A 108 -2.90 -0.15 -4.31
N ALA A 109 -2.05 0.47 -3.50
CA ALA A 109 -1.44 1.74 -3.83
C ALA A 109 -0.22 2.03 -2.94
N PHE A 110 0.56 3.01 -3.38
CA PHE A 110 1.62 3.62 -2.59
C PHE A 110 1.27 5.10 -2.40
N PHE A 111 1.14 5.54 -1.15
CA PHE A 111 0.71 6.91 -0.83
C PHE A 111 1.49 7.50 0.35
N PHE A 112 1.28 8.80 0.57
CA PHE A 112 1.75 9.58 1.72
C PHE A 112 3.28 9.81 1.75
N THR A 113 4.08 8.75 1.77
CA THR A 113 5.54 8.81 1.65
C THR A 113 6.03 7.86 0.56
N PRO A 114 7.18 8.14 -0.09
CA PRO A 114 7.74 7.25 -1.10
C PRO A 114 7.87 5.80 -0.58
N GLY A 115 7.33 4.86 -1.35
CA GLY A 115 7.40 3.43 -1.03
C GLY A 115 6.46 2.95 0.07
N GLN A 116 5.62 3.79 0.69
CA GLN A 116 4.67 3.34 1.71
C GLN A 116 3.48 2.59 1.10
N PRO A 117 3.38 1.26 1.30
CA PRO A 117 2.30 0.48 0.73
C PRO A 117 1.02 0.63 1.55
N PHE A 118 -0.11 0.60 0.85
CA PHE A 118 -1.45 0.41 1.42
C PHE A 118 -2.00 -0.90 0.86
N ALA A 119 -2.26 -1.86 1.73
CA ALA A 119 -2.63 -3.21 1.36
C ALA A 119 -3.92 -3.66 2.05
N GLY A 120 -4.62 -4.61 1.44
CA GLY A 120 -5.85 -5.17 1.98
C GLY A 120 -6.53 -6.20 1.07
N PRO A 121 -7.81 -6.51 1.34
CA PRO A 121 -8.57 -6.06 2.51
C PRO A 121 -8.15 -6.84 3.77
N LEU A 122 -8.31 -6.23 4.94
CA LEU A 122 -8.24 -6.94 6.22
C LEU A 122 -9.45 -7.87 6.42
N ASP A 123 -9.30 -8.85 7.30
CA ASP A 123 -10.43 -9.68 7.76
C ASP A 123 -11.53 -8.76 8.33
N PRO A 124 -12.83 -8.97 7.99
CA PRO A 124 -13.93 -8.15 8.48
C PRO A 124 -14.11 -8.13 10.01
N ARG A 125 -13.42 -9.00 10.76
CA ARG A 125 -13.37 -8.91 12.22
C ARG A 125 -12.40 -7.84 12.73
N LEU A 126 -11.42 -7.43 11.93
CA LEU A 126 -10.49 -6.33 12.22
C LEU A 126 -11.01 -4.96 11.75
N GLN A 127 -12.30 -4.72 11.92
CA GLN A 127 -12.93 -3.46 11.54
C GLN A 127 -12.71 -2.42 12.63
N ILE A 128 -11.72 -1.56 12.39
CA ILE A 128 -11.43 -0.42 13.27
C ILE A 128 -11.16 0.83 12.44
N GLY A 129 -11.72 1.96 12.90
CA GLY A 129 -11.51 3.27 12.29
C GLY A 129 -10.12 3.84 12.58
N ARG A 130 -9.87 5.05 12.06
CA ARG A 130 -8.68 5.84 12.44
C ARG A 130 -8.75 6.23 13.91
N ARG A 131 -7.60 6.48 14.53
CA ARG A 131 -7.52 7.06 15.87
C ARG A 131 -8.18 8.44 15.88
N ALA A 132 -8.90 8.76 16.95
CA ALA A 132 -9.49 10.08 17.14
C ALA A 132 -8.42 11.20 17.17
N THR A 133 -7.30 10.91 17.83
CA THR A 133 -6.13 11.82 17.86
C THR A 133 -4.94 11.14 17.20
N PRO A 134 -4.45 11.64 16.05
CA PRO A 134 -3.26 11.11 15.39
C PRO A 134 -2.01 11.21 16.29
N ARG A 135 -1.09 10.26 16.15
CA ARG A 135 0.27 10.42 16.68
C ARG A 135 0.99 11.46 15.83
N THR A 136 1.68 12.38 16.49
CA THR A 136 2.55 13.36 15.85
C THR A 136 3.76 12.71 15.18
N ARG A 137 4.18 11.54 15.68
CA ARG A 137 5.28 10.75 15.12
C ARG A 137 5.07 9.26 15.39
N VAL A 138 5.35 8.44 14.40
CA VAL A 138 5.66 7.01 14.50
C VAL A 138 6.99 6.76 13.81
N GLU A 139 7.67 5.69 14.21
CA GLU A 139 8.97 5.35 13.63
C GLU A 139 8.81 4.67 12.26
N ALA A 140 9.87 4.67 11.46
CA ALA A 140 9.90 3.87 10.23
C ALA A 140 9.62 2.38 10.52
N GLY A 141 9.13 1.65 9.54
CA GLY A 141 8.70 0.26 9.65
C GLY A 141 7.43 0.04 10.48
N THR A 142 6.80 1.09 10.99
CA THR A 142 5.52 0.99 11.72
C THR A 142 4.47 0.35 10.81
N ILE A 143 3.85 -0.71 11.31
CA ILE A 143 2.71 -1.38 10.68
C ILE A 143 1.45 -0.93 11.40
N SER A 144 0.51 -0.38 10.64
CA SER A 144 -0.73 0.15 11.20
C SER A 144 -1.95 -0.22 10.38
N ILE A 145 -3.11 -0.28 11.05
CA ILE A 145 -4.38 -0.63 10.43
C ILE A 145 -5.44 0.46 10.66
N ALA A 146 -6.28 0.66 9.64
CA ALA A 146 -7.53 1.41 9.74
C ALA A 146 -8.42 1.12 8.52
N ASN A 147 -9.74 1.18 8.69
CA ASN A 147 -10.73 1.14 7.62
C ASN A 147 -10.53 -0.07 6.66
N GLY A 148 -10.24 -1.25 7.21
CA GLY A 148 -10.04 -2.47 6.43
C GLY A 148 -8.73 -2.54 5.64
N LEU A 149 -7.77 -1.67 5.94
CA LEU A 149 -6.46 -1.62 5.29
C LEU A 149 -5.32 -1.71 6.30
N THR A 150 -4.17 -2.16 5.83
CA THR A 150 -2.89 -2.14 6.54
C THR A 150 -1.87 -1.33 5.75
N ALA A 151 -0.96 -0.65 6.45
CA ALA A 151 0.07 0.18 5.85
C ALA A 151 1.41 0.07 6.61
N ILE A 152 2.51 0.26 5.89
CA ILE A 152 3.87 0.24 6.45
C ILE A 152 4.54 1.60 6.23
N ASN A 153 4.73 2.38 7.29
CA ASN A 153 5.45 3.66 7.20
C ASN A 153 6.92 3.41 6.82
N GLN A 154 7.41 4.07 5.76
CA GLN A 154 8.81 3.93 5.34
C GLN A 154 9.75 4.88 6.07
N THR A 155 9.23 6.03 6.48
CA THR A 155 9.96 7.05 7.23
C THR A 155 9.19 7.42 8.50
N ALA A 156 9.88 8.08 9.44
CA ALA A 156 9.21 8.59 10.63
C ALA A 156 8.27 9.74 10.26
N SER A 157 6.99 9.62 10.60
CA SER A 157 5.95 10.54 10.15
C SER A 157 4.79 10.63 11.16
N PRO A 158 3.91 11.66 11.09
CA PRO A 158 2.62 11.60 11.75
C PRO A 158 1.81 10.38 11.27
N ASN A 159 1.02 9.79 12.16
CA ASN A 159 0.16 8.65 11.83
C ASN A 159 -1.18 8.70 12.57
N GLY A 160 -2.28 8.63 11.83
CA GLY A 160 -3.63 8.56 12.37
C GLY A 160 -4.19 7.15 12.52
N TRP A 161 -3.44 6.12 12.13
CA TRP A 161 -3.90 4.73 12.14
C TRP A 161 -3.46 4.00 13.42
N ASN A 162 -4.06 2.84 13.67
CA ASN A 162 -3.77 2.04 14.87
C ASN A 162 -2.49 1.23 14.64
N VAL A 163 -1.46 1.50 15.42
CA VAL A 163 -0.15 0.85 15.31
C VAL A 163 -0.17 -0.48 16.05
N ILE A 164 -0.07 -1.58 15.30
CA ILE A 164 -0.20 -2.94 15.85
C ILE A 164 1.11 -3.73 15.84
N ALA A 165 2.07 -3.32 15.02
CA ALA A 165 3.37 -3.98 14.89
C ALA A 165 4.43 -3.07 14.28
N ARG A 166 5.67 -3.55 14.23
CA ARG A 166 6.76 -2.94 13.47
C ARG A 166 7.54 -4.01 12.73
N THR A 167 7.88 -3.76 11.48
CA THR A 167 8.83 -4.60 10.73
C THR A 167 10.26 -4.11 10.96
N PRO A 168 11.29 -4.99 10.95
CA PRO A 168 12.70 -4.57 11.00
C PRO A 168 13.27 -4.21 9.61
N LEU A 169 12.56 -4.52 8.52
CA LEU A 169 13.04 -4.33 7.17
C LEU A 169 13.05 -2.84 6.75
N GLY A 170 13.96 -2.48 5.85
CA GLY A 170 13.96 -1.24 5.09
C GLY A 170 13.40 -1.47 3.69
N LEU A 171 12.15 -1.09 3.43
CA LEU A 171 11.46 -1.42 2.16
C LEU A 171 11.61 -0.33 1.09
N PHE A 172 12.17 0.82 1.46
CA PHE A 172 12.48 1.93 0.57
C PHE A 172 13.85 2.52 0.92
N ASP A 173 14.70 2.68 -0.09
CA ASP A 173 15.99 3.36 -0.01
C ASP A 173 16.20 4.16 -1.32
N PRO A 174 16.25 5.51 -1.27
CA PRO A 174 16.43 6.32 -2.48
C PRO A 174 17.78 6.12 -3.17
N GLN A 175 18.78 5.53 -2.50
CA GLN A 175 20.09 5.23 -3.07
C GLN A 175 20.17 3.81 -3.65
N ALA A 176 19.18 2.95 -3.40
CA ALA A 176 19.15 1.59 -3.92
C ALA A 176 18.58 1.52 -5.36
N GLN A 177 18.91 0.44 -6.08
CA GLN A 177 18.41 0.18 -7.43
C GLN A 177 17.84 -1.25 -7.55
N PRO A 178 16.50 -1.42 -7.60
CA PRO A 178 15.46 -0.39 -7.52
C PRO A 178 15.31 0.22 -6.11
N PRO A 179 14.80 1.46 -5.98
CA PRO A 179 14.70 2.14 -4.69
C PRO A 179 13.59 1.58 -3.78
N ALA A 180 12.56 0.94 -4.36
CA ALA A 180 11.49 0.29 -3.62
C ALA A 180 11.59 -1.25 -3.78
N ARG A 181 11.53 -1.98 -2.67
CA ARG A 181 11.51 -3.46 -2.66
C ARG A 181 10.14 -4.02 -3.07
N LEU A 182 9.09 -3.28 -2.74
CA LEU A 182 7.70 -3.58 -3.05
C LEU A 182 7.26 -2.87 -4.33
N ARG A 183 6.41 -3.51 -5.11
CA ARG A 183 5.82 -2.96 -6.34
C ARG A 183 4.30 -3.11 -6.30
N LEU A 184 3.65 -2.37 -7.19
CA LEU A 184 2.23 -2.60 -7.46
C LEU A 184 2.05 -4.07 -7.86
N GLU A 185 0.97 -4.71 -7.39
CA GLU A 185 0.64 -6.13 -7.56
C GLU A 185 1.36 -7.12 -6.64
N ASP A 186 2.48 -6.75 -6.02
CA ASP A 186 3.04 -7.57 -4.94
C ASP A 186 2.00 -7.73 -3.81
N ARG A 187 2.15 -8.83 -3.07
CA ARG A 187 1.36 -9.14 -1.89
C ARG A 187 2.24 -9.18 -0.66
N ILE A 188 1.77 -8.59 0.44
CA ILE A 188 2.47 -8.56 1.72
C ILE A 188 1.92 -9.68 2.60
N HIS A 189 2.78 -10.58 3.05
CA HIS A 189 2.44 -11.60 4.03
C HIS A 189 3.21 -11.33 5.32
N PHE A 190 2.52 -10.99 6.41
CA PHE A 190 3.20 -10.71 7.66
C PHE A 190 3.56 -12.01 8.38
N ARG A 191 4.83 -12.15 8.76
CA ARG A 191 5.29 -13.24 9.62
C ARG A 191 5.53 -12.69 11.03
N PRO A 192 4.77 -13.12 12.05
CA PRO A 192 5.01 -12.72 13.42
C PRO A 192 6.42 -13.12 13.86
N VAL A 193 7.14 -12.21 14.51
CA VAL A 193 8.48 -12.44 15.07
C VAL A 193 8.58 -11.96 16.51
N THR A 194 9.56 -12.49 17.24
CA THR A 194 9.86 -12.03 18.60
C THR A 194 10.65 -10.71 18.57
N PRO A 195 10.70 -9.97 19.69
CA PRO A 195 11.57 -8.80 19.80
C PRO A 195 13.06 -9.09 19.59
N GLU A 196 13.51 -10.31 19.89
CA GLU A 196 14.89 -10.75 19.65
C GLU A 196 15.16 -10.92 18.17
N GLU A 197 14.32 -11.70 17.47
CA GLU A 197 14.42 -11.89 16.03
C GLU A 197 14.26 -10.56 15.27
N TYR A 198 13.40 -9.65 15.75
CA TYR A 198 13.32 -8.30 15.20
C TYR A 198 14.67 -7.57 15.20
N ARG A 199 15.40 -7.64 16.33
CA ARG A 199 16.69 -6.97 16.47
C ARG A 199 17.74 -7.60 15.55
N ASP A 200 17.74 -8.92 15.44
CA ASP A 200 18.68 -9.64 14.58
C ASP A 200 18.44 -9.36 13.08
N LEU A 201 17.18 -9.14 12.69
CA LEU A 201 16.79 -8.81 11.32
C LEU A 201 16.82 -7.30 11.03
N GLN A 202 17.21 -6.46 11.98
CA GLN A 202 17.10 -5.01 11.83
C GLN A 202 18.05 -4.49 10.74
N GLU A 203 17.45 -3.99 9.67
CA GLU A 203 18.19 -3.38 8.57
C GLU A 203 18.41 -1.88 8.82
N ALA A 204 19.45 -1.33 8.20
CA ALA A 204 19.62 0.11 8.12
C ALA A 204 18.46 0.73 7.34
N ARG A 205 18.04 1.93 7.75
CA ARG A 205 17.02 2.72 7.07
C ARG A 205 17.59 4.06 6.67
N ALA A 206 17.24 4.50 5.47
CA ALA A 206 17.58 5.81 4.94
C ALA A 206 16.82 6.93 5.67
#